data_AF-A0A7V5J3H6-F1
#
_entry.id   AF-A0A7V5J3H6-F1
#
_cell.length_a   1.000
_cell.length_b   1.000
_cell.length_c   1.000
_cell.angle_alpha   90.00
_cell.angle_beta   90.00
_cell.angle_gamma   90.00
#
_symmetry.space_group_name_H-M   'P 1'
#
loop_
_entity.id
_entity.type
_entity.pdbx_description
1 polymer ?
#
loop_
_entity_poly.entity_id
_entity_poly.type
_entity_poly.pdbx_seq_one_letter_code
_entity_poly.pdbx_strand_id
1 'polypeptide(L)'
;LMQSNAQLEYDYSVVKLFTINHVALKGKPIKERTELTMIVYNKPKGALVTKKDDRGRTTIYHLLPGKFRHFIPVGRLDYASEGLLLMTDSPKVAEVMMHSDLDRTYNIKIDKPLTSEMEQAMQEGLVLDDARAGGHEKSTIHDMEFAPFVQYEVRGANPNFTKLRVTIAEGKNRELRRFFAHFGATILDLKRVAFGGIELNNLPTNKTRFFTRREYDDLHKYLKYMQAMREEEASIEDGDDYFED
;
A
#
# COMPACT_ATOMS: atom_id res chain seq x y z
N LEU A 1 44.30 35.90 -4.74
CA LEU A 1 44.76 35.12 -5.91
C LEU A 1 44.13 33.74 -5.80
N MET A 2 42.90 33.51 -6.28
CA MET A 2 42.57 33.14 -7.66
C MET A 2 43.61 32.23 -8.30
N GLN A 3 43.27 30.94 -8.48
CA GLN A 3 43.26 30.29 -9.80
C GLN A 3 42.35 29.04 -9.79
N SER A 4 41.72 28.84 -10.93
CA SER A 4 40.54 28.02 -11.23
C SER A 4 40.81 27.04 -12.37
N ASN A 5 39.96 26.02 -12.50
CA ASN A 5 39.65 25.22 -13.71
C ASN A 5 40.78 24.27 -14.18
N ALA A 6 40.57 23.08 -14.75
CA ALA A 6 39.44 22.30 -15.28
C ALA A 6 39.83 20.80 -15.06
N GLN A 7 39.13 19.72 -15.42
CA GLN A 7 38.13 19.44 -16.45
C GLN A 7 37.51 18.07 -16.11
N LEU A 8 36.21 17.91 -16.36
CA LEU A 8 35.49 16.64 -16.28
C LEU A 8 35.86 15.77 -17.49
N GLU A 9 36.22 14.51 -17.25
CA GLU A 9 36.21 13.45 -18.25
C GLU A 9 35.58 12.21 -17.60
N TYR A 10 34.39 11.85 -18.06
CA TYR A 10 33.66 10.65 -17.63
C TYR A 10 34.10 9.49 -18.54
N ASP A 11 34.92 8.59 -18.00
CA ASP A 11 35.15 7.27 -18.59
C ASP A 11 34.26 6.25 -17.85
N TYR A 12 33.24 5.76 -18.55
CA TYR A 12 32.39 4.66 -18.10
C TYR A 12 33.08 3.33 -18.45
N SER A 13 34.10 2.96 -17.69
CA SER A 13 34.61 1.60 -17.75
C SER A 13 35.26 1.19 -16.42
N VAL A 14 34.81 0.04 -15.90
CA VAL A 14 35.31 -0.67 -14.71
C VAL A 14 34.89 -0.08 -13.34
N VAL A 15 33.67 -0.40 -12.89
CA VAL A 15 33.32 -0.32 -11.46
C VAL A 15 34.08 -1.41 -10.71
N LYS A 16 35.24 -1.06 -10.15
CA LYS A 16 35.87 -1.83 -9.09
C LYS A 16 35.01 -1.66 -7.83
N LEU A 17 34.30 -2.72 -7.43
CA LEU A 17 33.59 -2.78 -6.16
C LEU A 17 34.61 -2.71 -5.01
N PHE A 18 34.91 -1.50 -4.54
CA PHE A 18 35.50 -1.32 -3.23
C PHE A 18 34.39 -1.56 -2.20
N THR A 19 34.56 -2.57 -1.36
CA THR A 19 33.70 -2.84 -0.20
C THR A 19 33.84 -1.66 0.76
N ILE A 20 33.01 -0.63 0.62
CA ILE A 20 33.01 0.53 1.53
C ILE A 20 32.32 0.09 2.82
N ASN A 21 33.04 -0.62 3.69
CA ASN A 21 32.54 -1.09 4.99
C ASN A 21 32.30 0.06 6.01
N HIS A 22 32.43 1.33 5.59
CA HIS A 22 32.24 2.49 6.44
C HIS A 22 31.45 3.57 5.71
N VAL A 23 30.15 3.60 5.93
CA VAL A 23 29.30 4.72 5.50
C VAL A 23 29.29 5.75 6.63
N ALA A 24 29.71 6.98 6.34
CA ALA A 24 29.70 8.08 7.30
C ALA A 24 28.97 9.30 6.70
N LEU A 25 28.10 9.93 7.48
CA LEU A 25 27.47 11.20 7.12
C LEU A 25 28.11 12.31 7.93
N LYS A 26 28.76 13.27 7.26
CA LYS A 26 29.48 14.39 7.90
C LYS A 26 30.48 13.92 8.97
N GLY A 27 31.26 12.88 8.67
CA GLY A 27 32.29 12.33 9.56
C GLY A 27 31.75 11.50 10.73
N LYS A 28 30.42 11.31 10.85
CA LYS A 28 29.82 10.42 11.85
C LYS A 28 29.58 9.04 11.22
N PRO A 29 30.17 7.96 11.76
CA PRO A 29 29.91 6.61 11.25
C PRO A 29 28.43 6.28 11.43
N ILE A 30 27.82 5.79 10.36
CA ILE A 30 26.43 5.33 10.37
C ILE A 30 26.48 3.83 10.65
N LYS A 31 25.93 3.42 11.79
CA LYS A 31 25.74 2.00 12.10
C LYS A 31 24.60 1.48 11.23
N GLU A 32 24.80 0.35 10.56
CA GLU A 32 23.72 -0.35 9.89
C GLU A 32 22.65 -0.72 10.92
N ARG A 33 21.41 -0.33 10.67
CA ARG A 33 20.29 -0.59 11.55
C ARG A 33 19.63 -1.89 11.11
N THR A 34 19.85 -2.96 11.87
CA THR A 34 19.32 -4.29 11.58
C THR A 34 17.91 -4.52 12.12
N GLU A 35 17.41 -3.62 12.98
CA GLU A 35 16.09 -3.74 13.59
C GLU A 35 15.01 -3.14 12.69
N LEU A 36 14.10 -4.02 12.23
CA LEU A 36 12.88 -3.65 11.49
C LEU A 36 11.84 -3.05 12.45
N THR A 37 11.33 -1.87 12.14
CA THR A 37 10.23 -1.26 12.91
C THR A 37 8.98 -1.12 12.05
N MET A 38 7.85 -1.57 12.58
CA MET A 38 6.54 -1.43 11.99
C MET A 38 5.60 -0.65 12.90
N ILE A 39 4.79 0.22 12.31
CA ILE A 39 3.69 0.87 13.00
C ILE A 39 2.38 0.71 12.23
N VAL A 40 1.29 0.71 12.98
CA VAL A 40 -0.05 0.94 12.48
C VAL A 40 -0.40 2.40 12.73
N TYR A 41 -0.75 3.12 11.67
CA TYR A 41 -1.25 4.49 11.74
C TYR A 41 -2.73 4.54 11.35
N ASN A 42 -3.57 5.10 12.21
CA ASN A 42 -4.96 5.38 11.86
C ASN A 42 -5.05 6.72 11.11
N LYS A 43 -4.88 6.66 9.79
CA LYS A 43 -4.88 7.83 8.91
C LYS A 43 -6.27 8.52 8.93
N PRO A 44 -6.35 9.83 9.23
CA PRO A 44 -7.60 10.58 9.07
C PRO A 44 -7.93 10.84 7.59
N LYS A 45 -9.19 11.20 7.32
CA LYS A 45 -9.58 11.83 6.04
C LYS A 45 -8.86 13.19 5.89
N GLY A 46 -8.74 13.67 4.66
CA GLY A 46 -8.18 15.00 4.38
C GLY A 46 -6.65 15.08 4.40
N ALA A 47 -5.96 13.95 4.35
CA ALA A 47 -4.50 13.89 4.28
C ALA A 47 -4.04 12.99 3.13
N LEU A 48 -3.08 13.46 2.33
CA LEU A 48 -2.45 12.69 1.26
C LEU A 48 -1.37 11.76 1.80
N VAL A 49 -1.31 10.55 1.26
CA VAL A 49 -0.19 9.61 1.48
C VAL A 49 0.93 9.93 0.49
N THR A 50 1.70 10.98 0.79
CA THR A 50 2.88 11.43 0.02
C THR A 50 3.83 12.20 0.93
N LYS A 51 5.15 12.17 0.63
CA LYS A 51 6.14 12.99 1.34
C LYS A 51 6.03 14.47 1.00
N LYS A 52 5.64 14.81 -0.23
CA LYS A 52 5.51 16.18 -0.72
C LYS A 52 4.26 16.31 -1.58
N ASP A 53 3.54 17.41 -1.40
CA ASP A 53 2.43 17.83 -2.26
C ASP A 53 2.82 19.15 -2.94
N ASP A 54 2.58 19.23 -4.23
CA ASP A 54 2.84 20.40 -5.09
C ASP A 54 1.80 21.52 -4.90
N ARG A 55 0.62 21.18 -4.39
CA ARG A 55 -0.53 22.10 -4.23
C ARG A 55 -0.77 22.53 -2.78
N GLY A 56 0.16 22.24 -1.87
CA GLY A 56 0.09 22.65 -0.47
C GLY A 56 -0.97 21.93 0.37
N ARG A 57 -1.52 20.81 -0.10
CA ARG A 57 -2.49 20.01 0.66
C ARG A 57 -1.81 19.29 1.82
N THR A 58 -2.56 19.08 2.90
CA THR A 58 -2.11 18.31 4.06
C THR A 58 -1.70 16.90 3.65
N THR A 59 -0.52 16.47 4.12
CA THR A 59 -0.01 15.10 3.95
C THR A 59 0.00 14.38 5.30
N ILE A 60 0.08 13.05 5.28
CA ILE A 60 0.19 12.25 6.51
C ILE A 60 1.36 12.71 7.40
N TYR A 61 2.46 13.18 6.83
CA TYR A 61 3.66 13.58 7.57
C TYR A 61 3.52 14.93 8.30
N HIS A 62 2.53 15.74 7.92
CA HIS A 62 2.17 16.94 8.69
C HIS A 62 1.47 16.57 10.00
N LEU A 63 0.74 15.44 10.01
CA LEU A 63 -0.07 14.99 11.14
C LEU A 63 0.65 13.96 12.02
N LEU A 64 1.57 13.19 11.44
CA LEU A 64 2.32 12.16 12.14
C LEU A 64 3.25 12.74 13.21
N PRO A 65 3.42 12.05 14.35
CA PRO A 65 4.46 12.37 15.32
C PRO A 65 5.84 12.47 14.65
N GLY A 66 6.63 13.49 15.02
CA GLY A 66 7.92 13.79 14.37
C GLY A 66 8.88 12.60 14.26
N LYS A 67 8.87 11.71 15.27
CA LYS A 67 9.70 10.49 15.28
C LYS A 67 9.40 9.51 14.14
N PHE A 68 8.23 9.57 13.51
CA PHE A 68 7.85 8.69 12.40
C PHE A 68 7.96 9.35 11.03
N ARG A 69 8.53 10.56 10.92
CA ARG A 69 8.65 11.27 9.62
C ARG A 69 9.51 10.54 8.59
N HIS A 70 10.40 9.67 9.04
CA HIS A 70 11.27 8.88 8.17
C HIS A 70 10.62 7.55 7.73
N PHE A 71 9.49 7.15 8.33
CA PHE A 71 8.80 5.92 7.97
C PHE A 71 8.16 6.04 6.57
N ILE A 72 8.03 4.91 5.90
CA ILE A 72 7.51 4.73 4.55
C ILE A 72 6.15 4.02 4.68
N PRO A 73 5.09 4.51 4.03
CA PRO A 73 3.79 3.85 4.04
C PRO A 73 3.81 2.58 3.18
N VAL A 74 3.13 1.53 3.65
CA VAL A 74 2.83 0.34 2.85
C VAL A 74 1.58 0.64 2.02
N GLY A 75 1.80 0.90 0.73
CA GLY A 75 0.76 1.37 -0.19
C GLY A 75 0.19 2.73 0.19
N ARG A 76 -1.02 3.02 -0.32
CA ARG A 76 -1.69 4.31 -0.13
C ARG A 76 -3.14 4.13 0.26
N LEU A 77 -3.67 5.15 0.94
CA LEU A 77 -5.10 5.39 1.11
C LEU A 77 -5.43 6.71 0.44
N ASP A 78 -6.59 6.78 -0.21
CA ASP A 78 -7.05 8.01 -0.85
C ASP A 78 -7.18 9.17 0.16
N TYR A 79 -7.18 10.39 -0.37
CA TYR A 79 -7.40 11.62 0.40
C TYR A 79 -8.69 11.55 1.25
N ALA A 80 -9.78 11.07 0.66
CA ALA A 80 -11.10 10.95 1.30
C ALA A 80 -11.28 9.65 2.11
N SER A 81 -10.30 8.73 2.08
CA SER A 81 -10.34 7.48 2.83
C SER A 81 -9.60 7.60 4.15
N GLU A 82 -10.00 6.83 5.14
CA GLU A 82 -9.39 6.79 6.48
C GLU A 82 -9.04 5.37 6.91
N GLY A 83 -8.41 5.25 8.08
CA GLY A 83 -8.18 3.97 8.74
C GLY A 83 -6.73 3.50 8.66
N LEU A 84 -6.58 2.18 8.73
CA LEU A 84 -5.31 1.49 8.90
C LEU A 84 -4.35 1.76 7.73
N LEU A 85 -3.23 2.41 8.02
CA LEU A 85 -2.07 2.52 7.14
C LEU A 85 -0.85 1.95 7.85
N LEU A 86 -0.28 0.86 7.32
CA LEU A 86 0.97 0.34 7.83
C LEU A 86 2.10 1.27 7.40
N MET A 87 3.08 1.47 8.27
CA MET A 87 4.31 2.19 7.93
C MET A 87 5.52 1.47 8.50
N THR A 88 6.65 1.57 7.82
CA THR A 88 7.90 0.90 8.18
C THR A 88 9.10 1.81 7.97
N ASP A 89 10.20 1.55 8.67
CA ASP A 89 11.50 2.16 8.38
C ASP A 89 12.30 1.42 7.31
N SER A 90 11.80 0.30 6.78
CA SER A 90 12.46 -0.53 5.77
C SER A 90 11.81 -0.40 4.39
N PRO A 91 12.51 0.18 3.38
CA PRO A 91 12.01 0.24 2.01
C PRO A 91 11.70 -1.15 1.42
N LYS A 92 12.54 -2.16 1.71
CA LYS A 92 12.36 -3.53 1.22
C LYS A 92 11.06 -4.15 1.73
N VAL A 93 10.73 -3.95 3.00
CA VAL A 93 9.47 -4.46 3.59
C VAL A 93 8.27 -3.71 3.05
N ALA A 94 8.37 -2.38 2.88
CA ALA A 94 7.31 -1.59 2.27
C ALA A 94 6.98 -2.08 0.86
N GLU A 95 7.99 -2.36 0.06
CA GLU A 95 7.86 -2.85 -1.31
C GLU A 95 7.17 -4.22 -1.37
N VAL A 96 7.64 -5.19 -0.58
CA VAL A 96 7.08 -6.55 -0.55
C VAL A 96 5.61 -6.52 -0.10
N MET A 97 5.30 -5.80 0.98
CA MET A 97 3.93 -5.73 1.48
C MET A 97 3.01 -4.86 0.60
N MET A 98 3.54 -3.92 -0.19
CA MET A 98 2.72 -3.10 -1.07
C MET A 98 2.15 -3.93 -2.23
N HIS A 99 2.95 -4.85 -2.76
CA HIS A 99 2.62 -5.71 -3.90
C HIS A 99 2.15 -7.11 -3.48
N SER A 100 1.77 -7.28 -2.21
CA SER A 100 1.23 -8.54 -1.71
C SER A 100 -0.27 -8.67 -2.00
N ASP A 101 -0.73 -9.91 -2.15
CA ASP A 101 -2.16 -10.27 -2.19
C ASP A 101 -2.79 -10.42 -0.79
N LEU A 102 -2.19 -9.78 0.21
CA LEU A 102 -2.70 -9.79 1.58
C LEU A 102 -4.06 -9.08 1.66
N ASP A 103 -4.99 -9.74 2.34
CA ASP A 103 -6.35 -9.25 2.57
C ASP A 103 -6.40 -7.82 3.13
N ARG A 104 -7.31 -7.03 2.59
CA ARG A 104 -7.62 -5.68 3.04
C ARG A 104 -9.10 -5.60 3.37
N THR A 105 -9.42 -5.41 4.64
CA THR A 105 -10.81 -5.29 5.09
C THR A 105 -11.19 -3.82 5.27
N TYR A 106 -12.35 -3.44 4.74
CA TYR A 106 -12.90 -2.11 4.81
C TYR A 106 -14.30 -2.12 5.40
N ASN A 107 -14.58 -1.13 6.25
CA ASN A 107 -15.96 -0.73 6.54
C ASN A 107 -16.32 0.39 5.57
N ILE A 108 -17.40 0.19 4.82
CA ILE A 108 -17.87 1.14 3.80
C ILE A 108 -19.33 1.52 4.03
N LYS A 109 -19.69 2.71 3.54
CA LYS A 109 -21.08 3.17 3.44
C LYS A 109 -21.35 3.60 2.00
N ILE A 110 -22.28 2.95 1.34
CA ILE A 110 -22.77 3.34 0.01
C ILE A 110 -24.10 4.09 0.13
N ASP A 111 -24.37 5.01 -0.79
CA ASP A 111 -25.58 5.85 -0.85
C ASP A 111 -26.79 5.16 -1.50
N LYS A 112 -26.77 3.82 -1.57
CA LYS A 112 -27.83 3.00 -2.15
C LYS A 112 -28.10 1.74 -1.33
N PRO A 113 -29.29 1.13 -1.47
CA PRO A 113 -29.53 -0.25 -1.08
C PRO A 113 -28.55 -1.18 -1.82
N LEU A 114 -28.16 -2.27 -1.15
CA LEU A 114 -27.43 -3.35 -1.81
C LEU A 114 -28.38 -4.08 -2.77
N THR A 115 -27.94 -4.31 -4.00
CA THR A 115 -28.73 -5.03 -5.02
C THR A 115 -28.14 -6.42 -5.26
N SER A 116 -28.94 -7.33 -5.80
CA SER A 116 -28.49 -8.68 -6.11
C SER A 116 -27.38 -8.71 -7.16
N GLU A 117 -27.36 -7.75 -8.09
CA GLU A 117 -26.26 -7.62 -9.06
C GLU A 117 -24.95 -7.21 -8.39
N MET A 118 -24.99 -6.33 -7.38
CA MET A 118 -23.81 -5.99 -6.59
C MET A 118 -23.31 -7.21 -5.80
N GLU A 119 -24.23 -7.98 -5.20
CA GLU A 119 -23.89 -9.18 -4.45
C GLU A 119 -23.25 -10.25 -5.33
N GLN A 120 -23.83 -10.51 -6.50
CA GLN A 120 -23.28 -11.45 -7.47
C GLN A 120 -21.90 -11.02 -7.95
N ALA A 121 -21.72 -9.74 -8.31
CA ALA A 121 -20.42 -9.22 -8.72
C ALA A 121 -19.37 -9.28 -7.60
N MET A 122 -19.77 -9.12 -6.33
CA MET A 122 -18.85 -9.32 -5.20
C MET A 122 -18.46 -10.79 -5.03
N GLN A 123 -19.33 -11.74 -5.40
CA GLN A 123 -19.07 -13.19 -5.26
C GLN A 123 -18.29 -13.77 -6.44
N GLU A 124 -18.55 -13.30 -7.66
CA GLU A 124 -18.03 -13.88 -8.90
C GLU A 124 -16.88 -13.05 -9.49
N GLY A 125 -16.68 -11.82 -9.00
CA GLY A 125 -15.80 -10.85 -9.65
C GLY A 125 -16.52 -10.10 -10.77
N LEU A 126 -15.81 -9.19 -11.43
CA LEU A 126 -16.37 -8.32 -12.46
C LEU A 126 -15.27 -7.86 -13.40
N VAL A 127 -15.53 -7.84 -14.71
CA VAL A 127 -14.63 -7.22 -15.70
C VAL A 127 -15.36 -6.02 -16.29
N LEU A 128 -14.73 -4.85 -16.23
CA LEU A 128 -15.26 -3.61 -16.78
C LEU A 128 -14.36 -3.09 -17.89
N ASP A 129 -14.91 -2.96 -19.10
CA ASP A 129 -14.26 -2.24 -20.21
C ASP A 129 -14.30 -0.71 -20.00
N ASP A 130 -15.18 -0.22 -19.12
CA ASP A 130 -15.23 1.17 -18.66
C ASP A 130 -15.33 1.27 -17.12
N ALA A 131 -14.18 1.29 -16.48
CA ALA A 131 -13.95 1.51 -15.06
C ALA A 131 -13.65 2.98 -14.70
N ARG A 132 -13.96 3.96 -15.57
CA ARG A 132 -13.69 5.38 -15.29
C ARG A 132 -14.52 5.92 -14.13
N ALA A 133 -15.76 5.43 -13.98
CA ALA A 133 -16.64 5.79 -12.88
C ALA A 133 -15.96 5.49 -11.53
N GLY A 134 -16.06 6.41 -10.57
CA GLY A 134 -15.40 6.28 -9.26
C GLY A 134 -13.88 6.54 -9.27
N GLY A 135 -13.24 6.66 -10.44
CA GLY A 135 -11.85 7.10 -10.61
C GLY A 135 -11.62 8.57 -10.28
N HIS A 136 -10.36 9.01 -10.38
CA HIS A 136 -10.06 10.45 -10.41
C HIS A 136 -10.35 10.98 -11.82
N GLU A 137 -10.79 12.23 -11.98
CA GLU A 137 -11.12 12.83 -13.30
C GLU A 137 -9.98 12.74 -14.33
N LYS A 138 -8.73 12.73 -13.83
CA LYS A 138 -7.50 12.61 -14.62
C LYS A 138 -6.94 11.18 -14.70
N SER A 139 -7.73 10.19 -14.33
CA SER A 139 -7.34 8.78 -14.38
C SER A 139 -7.21 8.33 -15.84
N THR A 140 -6.11 7.66 -16.16
CA THR A 140 -5.90 6.97 -17.45
C THR A 140 -6.33 5.51 -17.42
N ILE A 141 -6.85 5.03 -16.28
CA ILE A 141 -7.41 3.68 -16.14
C ILE A 141 -8.80 3.68 -16.78
N HIS A 142 -8.93 2.93 -17.87
CA HIS A 142 -10.14 2.81 -18.67
C HIS A 142 -10.89 1.53 -18.36
N ASP A 143 -10.20 0.40 -18.28
CA ASP A 143 -10.73 -0.90 -17.89
C ASP A 143 -10.26 -1.31 -16.49
N MET A 144 -10.95 -2.29 -15.90
CA MET A 144 -10.54 -2.92 -14.65
C MET A 144 -11.23 -4.28 -14.50
N GLU A 145 -10.43 -5.31 -14.23
CA GLU A 145 -10.90 -6.56 -13.66
C GLU A 145 -10.93 -6.45 -12.13
N PHE A 146 -11.95 -7.02 -11.50
CA PHE A 146 -12.14 -7.10 -10.06
C PHE A 146 -12.21 -8.58 -9.69
N ALA A 147 -11.31 -9.03 -8.82
CA ALA A 147 -11.40 -10.37 -8.26
C ALA A 147 -12.66 -10.50 -7.37
N PRO A 148 -13.18 -11.72 -7.17
CA PRO A 148 -14.14 -12.00 -6.12
C PRO A 148 -13.70 -11.42 -4.77
N PHE A 149 -14.64 -10.83 -4.05
CA PHE A 149 -14.38 -10.38 -2.69
C PHE A 149 -14.18 -11.63 -1.82
N VAL A 150 -13.14 -11.61 -1.00
CA VAL A 150 -12.84 -12.69 -0.04
C VAL A 150 -14.05 -12.92 0.88
N GLN A 151 -14.70 -11.84 1.29
CA GLN A 151 -15.95 -11.88 2.05
C GLN A 151 -16.63 -10.50 2.05
N TYR A 152 -17.95 -10.49 2.25
CA TYR A 152 -18.69 -9.29 2.62
C TYR A 152 -19.76 -9.58 3.68
N GLU A 153 -20.10 -8.55 4.46
CA GLU A 153 -21.12 -8.61 5.51
C GLU A 153 -21.92 -7.30 5.53
N VAL A 154 -23.25 -7.40 5.53
CA VAL A 154 -24.13 -6.25 5.72
C VAL A 154 -24.21 -5.88 7.20
N ARG A 155 -23.71 -4.69 7.55
CA ARG A 155 -23.68 -4.18 8.94
C ARG A 155 -24.88 -3.27 9.26
N GLY A 156 -25.67 -2.92 8.24
CA GLY A 156 -26.90 -2.17 8.38
C GLY A 156 -27.35 -1.58 7.05
N ALA A 157 -28.64 -1.60 6.78
CA ALA A 157 -29.22 -1.14 5.53
C ALA A 157 -30.53 -0.38 5.76
N ASN A 158 -30.80 0.59 4.90
CA ASN A 158 -32.10 1.23 4.74
C ASN A 158 -32.25 1.74 3.29
N PRO A 159 -33.39 2.34 2.91
CA PRO A 159 -33.62 2.76 1.52
C PRO A 159 -32.61 3.78 0.96
N ASN A 160 -31.90 4.52 1.83
CA ASN A 160 -30.98 5.60 1.42
C ASN A 160 -29.50 5.21 1.52
N PHE A 161 -29.16 4.15 2.25
CA PHE A 161 -27.77 3.71 2.37
C PHE A 161 -27.63 2.26 2.83
N THR A 162 -26.48 1.67 2.48
CA THR A 162 -26.03 0.39 3.04
C THR A 162 -24.63 0.53 3.64
N LYS A 163 -24.43 -0.04 4.83
CA LYS A 163 -23.14 -0.19 5.48
C LYS A 163 -22.66 -1.63 5.30
N LEU A 164 -21.47 -1.79 4.75
CA LEU A 164 -20.87 -3.08 4.47
C LEU A 164 -19.51 -3.19 5.16
N ARG A 165 -19.15 -4.40 5.57
CA ARG A 165 -17.77 -4.79 5.82
C ARG A 165 -17.35 -5.68 4.66
N VAL A 166 -16.31 -5.30 3.92
CA VAL A 166 -15.85 -6.03 2.72
C VAL A 166 -14.36 -6.36 2.88
N THR A 167 -13.94 -7.52 2.38
CA THR A 167 -12.51 -7.91 2.33
C THR A 167 -12.14 -8.24 0.89
N ILE A 168 -11.05 -7.64 0.42
CA ILE A 168 -10.49 -7.86 -0.92
C ILE A 168 -9.03 -8.29 -0.79
N ALA A 169 -8.57 -9.18 -1.66
CA ALA A 169 -7.18 -9.64 -1.69
C ALA A 169 -6.27 -8.69 -2.49
N GLU A 170 -6.84 -7.78 -3.27
CA GLU A 170 -6.13 -6.82 -4.10
C GLU A 170 -6.24 -5.37 -3.59
N GLY A 171 -5.50 -4.47 -4.24
CA GLY A 171 -5.41 -3.06 -3.87
C GLY A 171 -5.31 -2.15 -5.09
N LYS A 172 -6.11 -2.41 -6.12
CA LYS A 172 -6.11 -1.64 -7.37
C LYS A 172 -6.53 -0.19 -7.11
N ASN A 173 -6.20 0.70 -8.05
CA ASN A 173 -6.43 2.14 -7.88
C ASN A 173 -7.91 2.45 -7.67
N ARG A 174 -8.27 2.87 -6.46
CA ARG A 174 -9.65 3.24 -6.08
C ARG A 174 -10.66 2.12 -6.34
N GLU A 175 -10.21 0.88 -6.27
CA GLU A 175 -10.93 -0.34 -6.65
C GLU A 175 -12.38 -0.36 -6.13
N LEU A 176 -12.60 -0.34 -4.81
CA LEU A 176 -13.95 -0.32 -4.24
C LEU A 176 -14.81 0.84 -4.75
N ARG A 177 -14.23 2.03 -4.95
CA ARG A 177 -14.99 3.18 -5.46
C ARG A 177 -15.41 2.97 -6.91
N ARG A 178 -14.57 2.35 -7.73
CA ARG A 178 -14.89 2.03 -9.12
C ARG A 178 -15.92 0.92 -9.20
N PHE A 179 -15.75 -0.12 -8.40
CA PHE A 179 -16.68 -1.25 -8.28
C PHE A 179 -18.11 -0.76 -7.99
N PHE A 180 -18.32 0.00 -6.91
CA PHE A 180 -19.67 0.47 -6.57
C PHE A 180 -20.18 1.55 -7.52
N ALA A 181 -19.30 2.38 -8.09
CA ALA A 181 -19.71 3.42 -9.05
C ALA A 181 -20.24 2.83 -10.36
N HIS A 182 -19.80 1.64 -10.76
CA HIS A 182 -20.36 0.92 -11.90
C HIS A 182 -21.87 0.67 -11.73
N PHE A 183 -22.31 0.31 -10.52
CA PHE A 183 -23.72 0.14 -10.17
C PHE A 183 -24.42 1.47 -9.82
N GLY A 184 -23.78 2.61 -10.14
CA GLY A 184 -24.26 3.95 -9.83
C GLY A 184 -24.35 4.24 -8.34
N ALA A 185 -23.61 3.53 -7.49
CA ALA A 185 -23.53 3.78 -6.05
C ALA A 185 -22.23 4.52 -5.70
N THR A 186 -22.32 5.51 -4.81
CA THR A 186 -21.18 6.27 -4.31
C THR A 186 -20.79 5.80 -2.93
N ILE A 187 -19.51 5.51 -2.71
CA ILE A 187 -18.98 5.28 -1.36
C ILE A 187 -18.82 6.62 -0.63
N LEU A 188 -19.69 6.86 0.35
CA LEU A 188 -19.71 8.01 1.25
C LEU A 188 -18.61 7.93 2.32
N ASP A 189 -18.44 6.75 2.91
CA ASP A 189 -17.41 6.46 3.92
C ASP A 189 -16.61 5.23 3.53
N LEU A 190 -15.28 5.34 3.59
CA LEU A 190 -14.34 4.27 3.28
C LEU A 190 -13.25 4.22 4.34
N LYS A 191 -13.32 3.22 5.22
CA LYS A 191 -12.37 3.03 6.31
C LYS A 191 -11.72 1.67 6.24
N ARG A 192 -10.40 1.63 6.01
CA ARG A 192 -9.64 0.37 6.11
C ARG A 192 -9.49 0.01 7.58
N VAL A 193 -9.91 -1.20 7.95
CA VAL A 193 -9.93 -1.67 9.34
C VAL A 193 -8.99 -2.85 9.56
N ALA A 194 -8.57 -3.53 8.50
CA ALA A 194 -7.52 -4.55 8.58
C ALA A 194 -6.64 -4.57 7.32
N PHE A 195 -5.41 -5.06 7.46
CA PHE A 195 -4.47 -5.35 6.37
C PHE A 195 -3.64 -6.58 6.75
N GLY A 196 -3.70 -7.67 5.97
CA GLY A 196 -2.89 -8.87 6.16
C GLY A 196 -2.94 -9.44 7.58
N GLY A 197 -4.14 -9.53 8.16
CA GLY A 197 -4.34 -9.98 9.55
C GLY A 197 -4.04 -8.93 10.63
N ILE A 198 -3.45 -7.79 10.27
CA ILE A 198 -3.22 -6.67 11.20
C ILE A 198 -4.50 -5.85 11.33
N GLU A 199 -5.03 -5.72 12.55
CA GLU A 199 -6.29 -5.01 12.81
C GLU A 199 -6.09 -3.60 13.37
N LEU A 200 -6.99 -2.69 13.00
CA LEU A 200 -7.02 -1.33 13.50
C LEU A 200 -7.42 -1.28 14.98
N ASN A 201 -8.30 -2.20 15.39
CA ASN A 201 -8.87 -2.26 16.74
C ASN A 201 -9.41 -0.88 17.20
N ASN A 202 -9.24 -0.55 18.47
CA ASN A 202 -9.67 0.71 19.07
C ASN A 202 -8.63 1.83 18.92
N LEU A 203 -7.69 1.74 17.98
CA LEU A 203 -6.69 2.79 17.75
C LEU A 203 -7.40 4.09 17.33
N PRO A 204 -7.34 5.19 18.12
CA PRO A 204 -8.06 6.41 17.77
C PRO A 204 -7.53 7.04 16.48
N THR A 205 -8.37 7.83 15.83
CA THR A 205 -7.99 8.56 14.61
C THR A 205 -6.76 9.44 14.86
N ASN A 206 -5.85 9.47 13.88
CA ASN A 206 -4.58 10.18 13.93
C ASN A 206 -3.61 9.69 15.04
N LYS A 207 -3.80 8.46 15.53
CA LYS A 207 -2.86 7.81 16.46
C LYS A 207 -2.11 6.68 15.77
N THR A 208 -0.98 6.34 16.38
CA THR A 208 -0.08 5.27 15.94
C THR A 208 0.12 4.28 17.06
N ARG A 209 0.30 3.01 16.73
CA ARG A 209 0.84 1.99 17.64
C ARG A 209 1.96 1.22 16.93
N PHE A 210 2.88 0.67 17.70
CA PHE A 210 3.80 -0.33 17.15
C PHE A 210 3.06 -1.64 16.87
N PHE A 211 3.67 -2.46 16.03
CA PHE A 211 3.25 -3.85 15.91
C PHE A 211 3.41 -4.57 17.25
N THR A 212 2.50 -5.48 17.53
CA THR A 212 2.63 -6.43 18.64
C THR A 212 3.64 -7.52 18.29
N ARG A 213 4.09 -8.27 19.29
CA ARG A 213 5.01 -9.40 19.07
C ARG A 213 4.45 -10.40 18.06
N ARG A 214 3.17 -10.77 18.19
CA ARG A 214 2.51 -11.69 17.26
C ARG A 214 2.49 -11.16 15.83
N GLU A 215 2.17 -9.88 15.66
CA GLU A 215 2.17 -9.25 14.33
C GLU A 215 3.57 -9.21 13.69
N TYR A 216 4.63 -9.03 14.49
CA TYR A 216 6.01 -9.19 14.01
C TYR A 216 6.33 -10.65 13.64
N ASP A 217 5.91 -11.62 14.45
CA ASP A 217 6.14 -13.04 14.16
C ASP A 217 5.48 -13.46 12.83
N ASP A 218 4.24 -13.01 12.60
CA ASP A 218 3.50 -13.27 11.37
C ASP A 218 4.13 -12.56 10.17
N LEU A 219 4.59 -11.32 10.33
CA LEU A 219 5.36 -10.60 9.29
C LEU A 219 6.66 -11.33 8.94
N HIS A 220 7.44 -11.80 9.92
CA HIS A 220 8.68 -12.52 9.65
C HIS A 220 8.44 -13.83 8.91
N LYS A 221 7.38 -14.58 9.26
CA LYS A 221 6.99 -15.78 8.52
C LYS A 221 6.64 -15.44 7.08
N TYR A 222 5.83 -14.41 6.86
CA TYR A 222 5.44 -13.95 5.54
C TYR A 222 6.66 -13.54 4.70
N LEU A 223 7.58 -12.74 5.25
CA LEU A 223 8.78 -12.31 4.54
C LEU A 223 9.71 -13.47 4.19
N LYS A 224 9.84 -14.48 5.06
CA LYS A 224 10.61 -15.71 4.76
C LYS A 224 9.97 -16.52 3.63
N TYR A 225 8.65 -16.66 3.67
CA TYR A 225 7.91 -17.34 2.61
C TYR A 225 8.10 -16.64 1.26
N MET A 226 7.93 -15.31 1.22
CA MET A 226 8.14 -14.53 -0.02
C MET A 226 9.58 -14.59 -0.53
N GLN A 227 10.56 -14.73 0.36
CA GLN A 227 11.95 -14.90 -0.04
C GLN A 227 12.18 -16.27 -0.67
N ALA A 228 11.69 -17.35 -0.05
CA ALA A 228 11.82 -18.69 -0.58
C ALA A 228 11.15 -18.84 -1.96
N MET A 229 9.96 -18.26 -2.16
CA MET A 229 9.28 -18.30 -3.46
C MET A 229 10.06 -17.60 -4.57
N ARG A 230 10.68 -16.46 -4.27
CA ARG A 230 11.53 -15.76 -5.25
C ARG A 230 12.81 -16.54 -5.60
N GLU A 231 13.38 -17.23 -4.62
CA GLU A 231 14.56 -18.08 -4.85
C GLU A 231 14.21 -19.30 -5.72
N GLU A 232 13.02 -19.89 -5.52
CA GLU A 232 12.50 -20.97 -6.37
C GLU A 232 12.20 -20.49 -7.79
N GLU A 233 11.50 -19.37 -7.97
CA GLU A 233 11.20 -18.77 -9.29
C GLU A 233 12.49 -18.48 -10.09
N ALA A 234 13.49 -17.87 -9.45
CA ALA A 234 14.77 -17.57 -10.10
C ALA A 234 15.52 -18.84 -10.54
N SER A 235 15.42 -19.93 -9.76
CA SER A 235 16.06 -21.20 -10.11
C SER A 235 15.41 -21.93 -11.29
N ILE A 236 14.14 -21.63 -11.59
CA ILE A 236 13.40 -22.17 -12.74
C ILE A 236 13.78 -21.39 -14.00
N GLU A 237 13.83 -20.05 -13.93
CA GLU A 237 14.24 -19.21 -15.06
C GLU A 237 15.69 -19.48 -15.52
N ASP A 238 16.62 -19.76 -14.59
CA ASP A 238 17.99 -20.14 -14.92
C ASP A 238 18.12 -21.56 -15.52
N GLY A 239 17.07 -22.40 -15.39
CA GLY A 239 17.05 -23.78 -15.87
C GLY A 239 16.50 -23.97 -17.28
N ASP A 240 15.65 -23.05 -17.76
CA ASP A 240 15.03 -23.10 -19.08
C ASP A 240 15.96 -22.58 -20.20
N ASP A 241 17.07 -21.91 -19.86
CA ASP A 241 18.10 -21.43 -20.81
C ASP A 241 19.04 -22.55 -21.32
N TYR A 242 18.80 -23.81 -20.92
CA TYR A 242 19.61 -24.98 -21.28
C TYR A 242 18.93 -25.99 -22.22
N PHE A 243 17.75 -25.68 -22.77
CA PHE A 243 16.99 -26.58 -23.65
C PHE A 243 16.54 -25.96 -25.00
N GLU A 244 17.27 -24.97 -25.51
CA GLU A 244 17.23 -24.61 -26.94
C GLU A 244 18.58 -24.91 -27.61
N ASP A 245 18.72 -26.12 -28.16
CA ASP A 245 19.66 -26.47 -29.24
C ASP A 245 19.13 -27.69 -30.04
#